data_AF-A0A4Y2LCA2-F1
#
_entry.id   AF-A0A4Y2LCA2-F1
#
_cell.length_a   1.000
_cell.length_b   1.000
_cell.length_c   1.000
_cell.angle_alpha   90.00
_cell.angle_beta   90.00
_cell.angle_gamma   90.00
#
_symmetry.space_group_name_H-M   'P 1'
#
loop_
_entity.id
_entity.type
_entity.pdbx_description
1 polymer ?
#
loop_
_entity_poly.entity_id
_entity_poly.type
_entity_poly.pdbx_seq_one_letter_code
_entity_poly.pdbx_strand_id
1 'polypeptide(L)'
;MCMTLFLGKESPPGDDATEKEKMCFKKRCNKAFSSIYLNVSKYLRPLIADTTEEKKAWEVIQKYFHPESRAHTIGLLDQFFSCRIEINEKIGLYAATFRKIIADLLDCGGKIPVKYQAFQLIRFLPDCFGAIVQAIYRWPDDHPYL
;
A
#
# COMPACT_ATOMS: atom_id res chain seq x y z
N MET A 1 -6.91 3.83 22.48
CA MET A 1 -6.67 2.40 22.76
C MET A 1 -7.41 1.41 21.84
N CYS A 2 -8.00 1.83 20.70
CA CYS A 2 -8.71 0.91 19.76
C CYS A 2 -7.91 0.64 18.46
N MET A 3 -6.82 1.38 18.21
CA MET A 3 -6.04 1.31 16.97
C MET A 3 -5.28 -0.01 16.78
N THR A 4 -4.93 -0.70 17.86
CA THR A 4 -4.16 -1.95 17.81
C THR A 4 -4.94 -3.13 17.23
N LEU A 5 -6.27 -3.16 17.43
CA LEU A 5 -7.16 -4.16 16.84
C LEU A 5 -7.29 -3.97 15.32
N PHE A 6 -7.44 -2.74 14.85
CA PHE A 6 -7.55 -2.45 13.41
C PHE A 6 -6.29 -2.82 12.62
N LEU A 7 -5.12 -2.72 13.25
CA LEU A 7 -3.83 -3.09 12.66
C LEU A 7 -3.52 -4.60 12.76
N GLY A 8 -4.44 -5.41 13.29
CA GLY A 8 -4.24 -6.86 13.46
C GLY A 8 -3.14 -7.22 14.45
N LYS A 9 -2.75 -6.30 15.35
CA LYS A 9 -1.68 -6.51 16.35
C LYS A 9 -2.18 -7.17 17.63
N GLU A 10 -3.48 -7.41 17.74
CA GLU A 10 -4.07 -8.07 18.90
C GLU A 10 -4.69 -9.40 18.48
N SER A 11 -4.10 -10.49 18.98
CA SER A 11 -4.56 -11.86 18.72
C SER A 11 -5.71 -12.23 19.66
N PRO A 12 -6.63 -13.11 19.23
CA PRO A 12 -7.63 -13.65 20.14
C PRO A 12 -6.95 -14.35 21.34
N PRO A 13 -7.55 -14.27 22.54
CA PRO A 13 -7.05 -14.99 23.71
C PRO A 13 -6.99 -16.50 23.43
N GLY A 14 -5.96 -17.16 23.96
CA GLY A 14 -5.79 -18.62 23.85
C GLY A 14 -6.93 -19.41 24.50
N ASP A 15 -7.03 -20.70 24.20
CA ASP A 15 -8.09 -21.56 24.74
C ASP A 15 -8.04 -21.65 26.28
N ASP A 16 -6.83 -21.52 26.85
CA ASP A 16 -6.50 -21.47 28.27
C ASP A 16 -6.82 -20.12 28.96
N ALA A 17 -7.22 -19.11 28.20
CA ALA A 17 -7.52 -17.80 28.73
C ALA A 17 -8.77 -17.80 29.62
N THR A 18 -8.73 -16.95 30.65
CA THR A 18 -9.80 -16.78 31.63
C THR A 18 -11.06 -16.24 30.95
N GLU A 19 -12.24 -16.63 31.44
CA GLU A 19 -13.52 -16.14 30.88
C GLU A 19 -13.63 -14.60 30.91
N LYS A 20 -13.01 -13.98 31.93
CA LYS A 20 -12.89 -12.52 32.05
C LYS A 20 -12.08 -11.90 30.90
N GLU A 21 -11.03 -12.57 30.44
CA GLU A 21 -10.16 -12.11 29.35
C GLU A 21 -10.88 -12.23 28.00
N LYS A 22 -11.57 -13.35 27.75
CA LYS A 22 -12.44 -13.55 26.58
C LYS A 22 -13.54 -12.48 26.51
N MET A 23 -14.17 -12.17 27.64
CA MET A 23 -15.20 -11.12 27.72
C MET A 23 -14.63 -9.71 27.50
N CYS A 24 -13.46 -9.40 28.05
CA CYS A 24 -12.78 -8.12 27.82
C CYS A 24 -12.35 -7.94 26.36
N PHE A 25 -11.86 -9.00 25.71
CA PHE A 25 -11.55 -9.00 24.29
C PHE A 25 -12.80 -8.71 23.45
N LYS A 26 -13.90 -9.45 23.68
CA LYS A 26 -15.18 -9.24 22.97
C LYS A 26 -15.74 -7.82 23.14
N LYS A 27 -15.63 -7.22 24.33
CA LYS A 27 -16.02 -5.82 24.56
C LYS A 27 -15.20 -4.85 23.71
N ARG A 28 -13.90 -5.11 23.53
CA ARG A 28 -13.02 -4.29 22.70
C ARG A 28 -13.32 -4.45 21.21
N CYS A 29 -13.57 -5.68 20.74
CA CYS A 29 -14.06 -5.98 19.38
C CYS A 29 -15.34 -5.21 19.05
N ASN A 30 -16.37 -5.31 19.91
CA ASN A 30 -17.64 -4.61 19.73
C ASN A 30 -17.48 -3.08 19.69
N LYS A 31 -16.60 -2.54 20.54
CA LYS A 31 -16.28 -1.10 20.56
C LYS A 31 -15.58 -0.67 19.27
N ALA A 32 -14.66 -1.49 18.76
CA ALA A 32 -13.97 -1.26 17.50
C ALA A 32 -14.95 -1.25 16.32
N PHE A 33 -15.80 -2.26 16.21
CA PHE A 33 -16.84 -2.35 15.19
C PHE A 33 -17.81 -1.16 15.24
N SER A 34 -18.30 -0.80 16.44
CA SER A 34 -19.19 0.35 16.62
C SER A 34 -18.51 1.66 16.18
N SER A 35 -17.21 1.80 16.49
CA SER A 35 -16.42 2.95 16.04
C SER A 35 -16.30 2.99 14.51
N ILE A 36 -16.07 1.86 13.84
CA ILE A 36 -16.08 1.80 12.36
C ILE A 36 -17.47 2.22 11.85
N TYR A 37 -18.54 1.55 12.30
CA TYR A 37 -19.90 1.76 11.80
C TYR A 37 -20.39 3.20 11.94
N LEU A 38 -20.04 3.87 13.04
CA LEU A 38 -20.41 5.27 13.29
C LEU A 38 -19.61 6.26 12.46
N ASN A 39 -18.34 5.98 12.17
CA ASN A 39 -17.45 6.89 11.43
C ASN A 39 -17.48 6.67 9.91
N VAL A 40 -17.98 5.53 9.42
CA VAL A 40 -18.17 5.33 7.98
C VAL A 40 -19.41 6.06 7.48
N SER A 41 -19.34 6.58 6.26
CA SER A 41 -20.47 7.22 5.60
C SER A 41 -21.66 6.25 5.48
N LYS A 42 -22.88 6.79 5.55
CA LYS A 42 -24.13 5.99 5.56
C LYS A 42 -24.25 5.04 4.36
N TYR A 43 -23.70 5.40 3.19
CA TYR A 43 -23.73 4.58 1.98
C TYR A 43 -22.81 3.34 2.04
N LEU A 44 -21.81 3.33 2.93
CA LEU A 44 -20.90 2.18 3.11
C LEU A 44 -21.41 1.18 4.16
N ARG A 45 -22.35 1.59 5.02
CA ARG A 45 -22.89 0.74 6.08
C ARG A 45 -23.49 -0.58 5.57
N PRO A 46 -24.19 -0.62 4.42
CA PRO A 46 -24.64 -1.89 3.84
C PRO A 46 -23.52 -2.88 3.54
N LEU A 47 -22.30 -2.40 3.22
CA LEU A 47 -21.16 -3.27 2.87
C LEU A 47 -20.66 -4.07 4.08
N ILE A 48 -20.85 -3.57 5.29
CA ILE A 48 -20.39 -4.20 6.54
C ILE A 48 -21.54 -4.72 7.41
N ALA A 49 -22.79 -4.60 6.95
CA ALA A 49 -23.98 -4.97 7.71
C ALA A 49 -24.04 -6.47 8.04
N ASP A 50 -23.52 -7.30 7.13
CA ASP A 50 -23.51 -8.76 7.27
C ASP A 50 -22.33 -9.29 8.11
N THR A 51 -21.44 -8.41 8.57
CA THR A 51 -20.24 -8.79 9.31
C THR A 51 -20.32 -8.30 10.75
N THR A 52 -20.06 -9.20 11.71
CA THR A 52 -19.96 -8.89 13.14
C THR A 52 -18.51 -8.79 13.64
N GLU A 53 -17.54 -9.12 12.79
CA GLU A 53 -16.10 -9.05 13.08
C GLU A 53 -15.50 -7.71 12.63
N GLU A 54 -14.86 -6.97 13.54
CA GLU A 54 -14.30 -5.65 13.23
C GLU A 54 -13.22 -5.70 12.13
N LYS A 55 -12.41 -6.75 12.12
CA LYS A 55 -11.32 -6.91 11.16
C LYS A 55 -11.85 -7.14 9.74
N LYS A 56 -12.80 -8.07 9.59
CA LYS A 56 -13.47 -8.31 8.30
C LYS A 56 -14.23 -7.08 7.81
N ALA A 57 -14.91 -6.35 8.70
CA ALA A 57 -15.60 -5.11 8.33
C ALA A 57 -14.62 -4.06 7.78
N TRP A 58 -13.46 -3.91 8.41
CA TRP A 58 -12.40 -3.02 7.92
C TRP A 58 -11.82 -3.49 6.58
N GLU A 59 -11.51 -4.79 6.44
CA GLU A 59 -11.01 -5.38 5.18
C GLU A 59 -11.99 -5.20 4.01
N VAL A 60 -13.29 -5.34 4.24
CA VAL A 60 -14.33 -5.10 3.22
C VAL A 60 -14.35 -3.64 2.77
N ILE A 61 -14.26 -2.69 3.71
CA ILE A 61 -14.18 -1.26 3.38
C ILE A 61 -12.89 -0.97 2.61
N GLN A 62 -11.75 -1.52 3.05
CA GLN A 62 -10.48 -1.38 2.35
C GLN A 62 -10.58 -1.89 0.92
N LYS A 63 -11.13 -3.10 0.72
CA LYS A 63 -11.32 -3.69 -0.61
C LYS A 63 -12.28 -2.89 -1.50
N TYR A 64 -13.29 -2.25 -0.91
CA TYR A 64 -14.23 -1.40 -1.64
C TYR A 64 -13.56 -0.13 -2.19
N PHE A 65 -12.67 0.50 -1.40
CA PHE A 65 -11.95 1.72 -1.82
C PHE A 65 -10.65 1.45 -2.58
N HIS A 66 -10.01 0.32 -2.29
CA HIS A 66 -8.81 -0.17 -2.94
C HIS A 66 -9.13 -1.51 -3.60
N PRO A 67 -9.99 -1.52 -4.64
CA PRO A 67 -10.15 -2.75 -5.37
C PRO A 67 -8.81 -3.05 -6.02
N GLU A 68 -8.22 -4.20 -5.69
CA GLU A 68 -7.20 -4.90 -6.50
C GLU A 68 -7.79 -5.31 -7.86
N SER A 69 -8.58 -4.42 -8.47
CA SER A 69 -9.15 -4.62 -9.78
C SER A 69 -8.00 -4.63 -10.76
N ARG A 70 -8.01 -5.64 -11.63
CA ARG A 70 -7.09 -5.75 -12.76
C ARG A 70 -6.96 -4.43 -13.53
N ALA A 71 -8.06 -3.67 -13.67
CA ALA A 71 -8.05 -2.37 -14.33
C ALA A 71 -7.23 -1.32 -13.58
N HIS A 72 -7.29 -1.29 -12.24
CA HIS A 72 -6.51 -0.38 -11.42
C HIS A 72 -5.02 -0.70 -11.49
N THR A 73 -4.65 -1.98 -11.33
CA THR A 73 -3.27 -2.44 -11.49
C THR A 73 -2.72 -2.15 -12.88
N ILE A 74 -3.50 -2.39 -13.93
CA ILE A 74 -3.11 -2.04 -15.32
C ILE A 74 -2.92 -0.52 -15.46
N GLY A 75 -3.80 0.30 -14.89
CA GLY A 75 -3.67 1.76 -14.93
C GLY A 75 -2.42 2.26 -14.19
N LEU A 76 -2.05 1.64 -13.08
CA LEU A 76 -0.81 1.95 -12.36
C LEU A 76 0.43 1.49 -13.14
N LEU A 77 0.38 0.34 -13.81
CA LEU A 77 1.45 -0.12 -14.71
C LEU A 77 1.62 0.83 -15.90
N ASP A 78 0.53 1.27 -16.51
CA ASP A 78 0.54 2.25 -17.60
C ASP A 78 1.17 3.58 -17.13
N GLN A 79 0.78 4.06 -15.95
CA GLN A 79 1.42 5.23 -15.33
C GLN A 79 2.91 5.01 -15.06
N PHE A 80 3.30 3.83 -14.58
CA PHE A 80 4.70 3.50 -14.34
C PHE A 80 5.52 3.58 -15.63
N PHE A 81 5.06 2.94 -16.71
CA PHE A 81 5.76 2.95 -18.01
C PHE A 81 5.71 4.30 -18.73
N SER A 82 4.70 5.11 -18.45
CA SER A 82 4.57 6.47 -19.00
C SER A 82 5.23 7.55 -18.13
N CYS A 83 5.70 7.21 -16.92
CA CYS A 83 6.29 8.16 -16.00
C CYS A 83 7.63 8.69 -16.53
N ARG A 84 7.62 9.94 -16.99
CA ARG A 84 8.77 10.67 -17.51
C ARG A 84 8.87 12.02 -16.82
N ILE A 85 10.06 12.61 -16.81
CA ILE A 85 10.24 13.98 -16.33
C ILE A 85 9.60 14.94 -17.34
N GLU A 86 8.80 15.89 -16.84
CA GLU A 86 8.19 16.92 -17.67
C GLU A 86 9.12 18.13 -17.87
N ILE A 87 8.83 18.95 -18.89
CA ILE A 87 9.61 20.15 -19.19
C ILE A 87 9.54 21.10 -17.98
N ASN A 88 10.71 21.52 -17.47
CA ASN A 88 10.88 22.33 -16.26
C ASN A 88 10.48 21.65 -14.94
N GLU A 89 10.19 20.34 -14.92
CA GLU A 89 9.97 19.61 -13.68
C GLU A 89 11.29 19.46 -12.90
N LYS A 90 11.24 19.67 -11.59
CA LYS A 90 12.38 19.39 -10.71
C LYS A 90 12.57 17.89 -10.59
N ILE A 91 13.80 17.40 -10.72
CA ILE A 91 14.14 15.98 -10.58
C ILE A 91 13.62 15.34 -9.28
N GLY A 92 13.61 16.10 -8.18
CA GLY A 92 13.09 15.63 -6.89
C GLY A 92 11.57 15.40 -6.90
N LEU A 93 10.82 16.18 -7.68
CA LEU A 93 9.38 15.99 -7.86
C LEU A 93 9.10 14.75 -8.72
N TYR A 94 9.83 14.60 -9.83
CA TYR A 94 9.78 13.39 -10.65
C TYR A 94 10.06 12.12 -9.83
N ALA A 95 11.14 12.12 -9.04
CA ALA A 95 11.49 11.00 -8.17
C ALA A 95 10.46 10.74 -7.06
N ALA A 96 9.75 11.77 -6.59
CA ALA A 96 8.67 11.60 -5.62
C ALA A 96 7.43 10.95 -6.26
N THR A 97 7.03 11.42 -7.45
CA THR A 97 5.93 10.84 -8.24
C THR A 97 6.23 9.39 -8.60
N PHE A 98 7.44 9.11 -9.08
CA PHE A 98 7.87 7.76 -9.43
C PHE A 98 7.82 6.79 -8.24
N ARG A 99 8.34 7.21 -7.07
CA ARG A 99 8.26 6.42 -5.83
C ARG A 99 6.84 6.17 -5.38
N LYS A 100 5.94 7.15 -5.55
CA LYS A 100 4.52 6.99 -5.23
C LYS A 100 3.89 5.90 -6.08
N ILE A 101 4.10 5.91 -7.40
CA ILE A 101 3.57 4.88 -8.31
C ILE A 101 4.06 3.47 -7.92
N ILE A 102 5.34 3.33 -7.55
CA ILE A 102 5.89 2.05 -7.08
C ILE A 102 5.23 1.59 -5.77
N ALA A 103 4.99 2.51 -4.83
CA ALA A 103 4.30 2.19 -3.58
C ALA A 103 2.85 1.77 -3.82
N ASP A 104 2.11 2.51 -4.66
CA ASP A 104 0.73 2.18 -5.02
C ASP A 104 0.65 0.80 -5.72
N LEU A 105 1.62 0.47 -6.57
CA LEU A 105 1.74 -0.85 -7.21
C LEU A 105 2.04 -1.96 -6.19
N LEU A 106 2.92 -1.71 -5.22
CA LEU A 106 3.24 -2.65 -4.16
C LEU A 106 2.02 -2.97 -3.30
N ASP A 107 1.23 -1.94 -2.96
CA ASP A 107 0.00 -2.07 -2.18
C ASP A 107 -1.07 -2.88 -2.91
N CYS A 108 -1.05 -2.90 -4.25
CA CYS A 108 -1.92 -3.72 -5.09
C CYS A 108 -1.35 -5.11 -5.43
N GLY A 109 -0.23 -5.53 -4.81
CA GLY A 109 0.46 -6.80 -5.10
C GLY A 109 1.27 -6.83 -6.41
N GLY A 110 1.33 -5.71 -7.14
CA GLY A 110 2.06 -5.54 -8.40
C GLY A 110 3.55 -5.25 -8.19
N LYS A 111 4.29 -6.18 -7.57
CA LYS A 111 5.72 -5.99 -7.30
C LYS A 111 6.53 -5.91 -8.60
N ILE A 112 7.09 -4.74 -8.91
CA ILE A 112 8.05 -4.54 -9.99
C ILE A 112 9.47 -4.85 -9.49
N PRO A 113 10.25 -5.73 -10.14
CA PRO A 113 11.65 -5.94 -9.80
C PRO A 113 12.48 -4.65 -9.86
N VAL A 114 13.39 -4.45 -8.90
CA VAL A 114 14.20 -3.23 -8.75
C VAL A 114 14.95 -2.86 -10.03
N LYS A 115 15.46 -3.85 -10.77
CA LYS A 115 16.12 -3.64 -12.07
C LYS A 115 15.24 -2.88 -13.08
N TYR A 116 13.94 -3.18 -13.12
CA TYR A 116 13.01 -2.50 -14.03
C TYR A 116 12.61 -1.12 -13.52
N GLN A 117 12.56 -0.93 -12.20
CA GLN A 117 12.39 0.39 -11.60
C GLN A 117 13.57 1.31 -11.95
N ALA A 118 14.80 0.82 -11.77
CA ALA A 118 16.02 1.54 -12.12
C ALA A 118 16.08 1.86 -13.62
N PHE A 119 15.77 0.88 -14.47
CA PHE A 119 15.69 1.08 -15.92
C PHE A 119 14.71 2.20 -16.30
N GLN A 120 13.49 2.16 -15.76
CA GLN A 120 12.46 3.16 -16.06
C GLN A 120 12.88 4.56 -15.59
N LEU A 121 13.46 4.68 -14.39
CA LEU A 121 13.93 5.94 -13.85
C LEU A 121 15.05 6.55 -14.70
N ILE A 122 16.06 5.74 -15.05
CA ILE A 122 17.25 6.20 -15.79
C ILE A 122 16.90 6.63 -17.21
N ARG A 123 15.96 5.92 -17.86
CA ARG A 123 15.58 6.16 -19.27
C ARG A 123 15.00 7.56 -19.52
N PHE A 124 14.36 8.15 -18.52
CA PHE A 124 13.70 9.46 -18.65
C PHE A 124 14.43 10.58 -17.90
N LEU A 125 15.68 10.35 -17.47
CA LEU A 125 16.51 11.43 -16.95
C LEU A 125 16.86 12.42 -18.06
N PRO A 126 16.92 13.73 -17.76
CA PRO A 126 17.41 14.72 -18.73
C PRO A 126 18.86 14.45 -19.15
N ASP A 127 19.23 14.88 -20.36
CA ASP A 127 20.57 14.66 -20.93
C ASP A 127 21.71 15.22 -20.07
N CYS A 128 21.45 16.23 -19.23
CA CYS A 128 22.44 16.75 -18.29
C CYS A 128 22.90 15.73 -17.24
N PHE A 129 22.15 14.62 -17.07
CA PHE A 129 22.53 13.48 -16.22
C PHE A 129 23.25 12.37 -17.00
N GLY A 130 23.51 12.53 -18.31
CA GLY A 130 24.06 11.49 -19.17
C GLY A 130 25.38 10.90 -18.65
N ALA A 131 26.27 11.72 -18.07
CA ALA A 131 27.52 11.24 -17.48
C ALA A 131 27.30 10.28 -16.30
N ILE A 132 26.30 10.55 -15.45
CA ILE A 132 25.93 9.71 -14.31
C ILE A 132 25.33 8.40 -14.83
N VAL A 133 24.43 8.48 -15.82
CA VAL A 133 23.84 7.31 -16.45
C VAL A 133 24.91 6.39 -17.03
N GLN A 134 25.89 6.94 -17.75
CA GLN A 134 27.01 6.17 -18.29
C GLN A 134 27.90 5.56 -17.21
N ALA A 135 28.07 6.23 -16.07
CA ALA A 135 28.81 5.68 -14.94
C ALA A 135 28.11 4.45 -14.34
N ILE A 136 26.78 4.48 -14.21
CA ILE A 136 25.98 3.36 -13.71
C ILE A 136 26.16 2.11 -14.60
N TYR A 137 26.12 2.28 -15.93
CA TYR A 137 26.31 1.17 -16.87
C TYR A 137 27.72 0.55 -16.85
N ARG A 138 28.70 1.24 -16.29
CA ARG A 138 30.09 0.76 -16.18
C ARG A 138 30.40 0.15 -14.82
N TRP A 139 29.43 0.08 -13.91
CA TRP A 139 29.65 -0.55 -12.61
C TRP A 139 29.85 -2.07 -12.78
N PRO A 140 30.82 -2.65 -12.05
CA PRO A 140 31.01 -4.08 -12.05
C PRO A 140 29.79 -4.77 -11.42
N ASP A 141 29.36 -5.88 -12.00
CA ASP A 141 28.20 -6.67 -11.53
C ASP A 141 28.38 -7.25 -10.12
N ASP A 142 29.62 -7.32 -9.63
CA ASP A 142 29.99 -7.89 -8.33
C ASP A 142 29.81 -6.93 -7.13
N HIS A 143 29.09 -5.82 -7.30
CA HIS A 143 28.92 -4.85 -6.23
C HIS A 143 27.85 -5.32 -5.22
N PRO A 144 28.17 -5.53 -3.92
CA PRO A 144 27.30 -6.21 -2.94
C PRO A 144 26.01 -5.48 -2.52
N TYR A 145 25.57 -4.46 -3.26
CA TYR A 145 24.40 -3.63 -2.93
C TYR A 145 23.38 -3.48 -4.07
N LEU A 146 23.46 -4.32 -5.12
CA LEU A 146 22.43 -4.54 -6.14
C LEU A 146 21.92 -5.99 -6.09
#